data_AF-A0A093YST8-F1
#
_entry.id   AF-A0A093YST8-F1
#
_cell.length_a   1.000
_cell.length_b   1.000
_cell.length_c   1.000
_cell.angle_alpha   90.00
_cell.angle_beta   90.00
_cell.angle_gamma   90.00
#
_symmetry.space_group_name_H-M   'P 1'
#
loop_
_entity.id
_entity.type
_entity.pdbx_description
1 polymer ?
#
loop_
_entity_poly.entity_id
_entity_poly.type
_entity_poly.pdbx_seq_one_letter_code
_entity_poly.pdbx_strand_id
1 'polypeptide(L)'
;MLIYQDFINSQIPVFNEKAVCALGKTLDKTGRLDPEGVEYAYNVLERFKNILDNSKISSCEVIATAAVREAKDSKEFIDKVEQILNQKVNVLTGEEEAERSALGVISGFEKADGIVADLGGGSLELARIKSGKILNKATLPLGVLRLMNQPKKRQKKVGKFIMTEISNVSWLSKTKVHNLYLVGGTWRAWLKARIFLSKYPLNILHQYTISPEEASQDCVRFSTKKK
;
A
#
# COMPACT_ATOMS: atom_id res chain seq x y z
N MET A 1 10.06 -2.39 -8.08
CA MET A 1 11.44 -1.94 -7.92
C MET A 1 11.52 -0.44 -8.10
N LEU A 2 12.18 0.24 -7.17
CA LEU A 2 12.52 1.66 -7.27
C LEU A 2 14.04 1.77 -7.20
N ILE A 3 14.65 2.55 -8.10
CA ILE A 3 16.07 2.86 -8.05
C ILE A 3 16.20 4.37 -7.94
N TYR A 4 16.97 4.82 -6.96
CA TYR A 4 17.31 6.21 -6.74
C TYR A 4 18.79 6.41 -7.07
N GLN A 5 19.12 7.52 -7.74
CA GLN A 5 20.52 7.86 -8.01
C GLN A 5 21.22 8.38 -6.75
N ASP A 6 20.50 9.19 -5.95
CA ASP A 6 20.98 9.70 -4.68
C ASP A 6 19.80 9.75 -3.69
N PHE A 7 19.63 8.70 -2.89
CA PHE A 7 18.51 8.61 -1.96
C PHE A 7 18.56 9.65 -0.83
N ILE A 8 19.75 10.16 -0.50
CA ILE A 8 19.94 11.11 0.59
C ILE A 8 19.50 12.51 0.15
N ASN A 9 19.91 12.92 -1.06
CA ASN A 9 19.67 14.29 -1.54
C ASN A 9 18.54 14.40 -2.56
N SER A 10 18.12 13.30 -3.20
CA SER A 10 17.08 13.28 -4.23
C SER A 10 16.12 12.10 -4.07
N GLN A 11 14.89 12.41 -3.65
CA GLN A 11 13.84 11.41 -3.43
C GLN A 11 13.04 11.10 -4.70
N ILE A 12 13.58 11.41 -5.88
CA ILE A 12 12.97 11.10 -7.18
C ILE A 12 13.61 9.82 -7.73
N PRO A 13 12.83 8.75 -7.96
CA PRO A 13 13.38 7.51 -8.52
C PRO A 13 13.74 7.73 -10.00
N VAL A 14 14.96 7.32 -10.39
CA VAL A 14 15.39 7.27 -11.79
C VAL A 14 14.82 6.07 -12.53
N PHE A 15 14.42 5.03 -11.78
CA PHE A 15 13.74 3.87 -12.30
C PHE A 15 12.59 3.48 -11.37
N ASN A 16 11.42 3.21 -11.95
CA ASN A 16 10.24 2.80 -11.21
C ASN A 16 9.47 1.76 -12.01
N GLU A 17 9.45 0.55 -11.48
CA GLU A 17 8.72 -0.55 -12.10
C GLU A 17 7.88 -1.30 -11.07
N LYS A 18 6.68 -1.69 -11.50
CA LYS A 18 5.70 -2.42 -10.68
C LYS A 18 5.16 -3.60 -11.46
N ALA A 19 5.15 -4.78 -10.83
CA ALA A 19 4.39 -5.94 -11.28
C ALA A 19 3.25 -6.22 -10.29
N VAL A 20 2.12 -6.73 -10.80
CA VAL A 20 0.95 -7.11 -9.98
C VAL A 20 0.90 -8.62 -9.85
N CYS A 21 1.57 -9.16 -8.83
CA CYS A 21 1.64 -10.61 -8.59
C CYS A 21 0.46 -11.15 -7.77
N ALA A 22 -0.28 -10.28 -7.08
CA ALA A 22 -1.45 -10.67 -6.27
C ALA A 22 -1.18 -11.83 -5.28
N LEU A 23 0.00 -11.85 -4.65
CA LEU A 23 0.44 -12.91 -3.71
C LEU A 23 -0.60 -13.29 -2.64
N GLY A 24 -1.40 -12.32 -2.15
CA GLY A 24 -2.44 -12.54 -1.14
C GLY A 24 -3.81 -12.97 -1.69
N LYS A 25 -3.94 -13.32 -2.97
CA LYS A 25 -5.24 -13.59 -3.64
C LYS A 25 -6.01 -14.75 -3.04
N THR A 26 -5.38 -15.75 -2.43
CA THR A 26 -6.08 -16.88 -1.80
C THR A 26 -5.82 -17.00 -0.30
N LEU A 27 -5.05 -16.07 0.26
CA LEU A 27 -4.51 -16.11 1.62
C LEU A 27 -5.58 -16.25 2.71
N ASP A 28 -6.69 -15.50 2.64
CA ASP A 28 -7.75 -15.60 3.66
C ASP A 28 -8.47 -16.95 3.69
N LYS A 29 -8.41 -17.71 2.59
CA LYS A 29 -9.08 -19.01 2.46
C LYS A 29 -8.14 -20.16 2.79
N THR A 30 -6.89 -20.07 2.34
CA THR A 30 -5.92 -21.16 2.41
C THR A 30 -4.91 -21.00 3.56
N GLY A 31 -4.71 -19.76 4.02
CA GLY A 31 -3.59 -19.39 4.89
C GLY A 31 -2.23 -19.46 4.18
N ARG A 32 -2.21 -19.52 2.86
CA ARG A 32 -1.01 -19.67 2.01
C ARG A 32 -0.96 -18.62 0.91
N LEU A 33 0.22 -18.36 0.38
CA LEU A 33 0.38 -17.51 -0.80
C LEU A 33 -0.29 -18.13 -2.03
N ASP A 34 -0.74 -17.27 -2.94
CA ASP A 34 -1.36 -17.71 -4.20
C ASP A 34 -0.31 -18.34 -5.13
N PRO A 35 -0.46 -19.61 -5.56
CA PRO A 35 0.57 -20.30 -6.33
C PRO A 35 0.91 -19.62 -7.66
N GLU A 36 -0.11 -19.17 -8.42
CA GLU A 36 0.09 -18.43 -9.67
C GLU A 36 0.84 -17.11 -9.42
N GLY A 37 0.46 -16.42 -8.33
CA GLY A 37 1.12 -15.18 -7.91
C GLY A 37 2.58 -15.38 -7.48
N VAL A 38 2.89 -16.49 -6.82
CA VAL A 38 4.25 -16.84 -6.38
C VAL A 38 5.14 -17.14 -7.59
N GLU A 39 4.69 -17.97 -8.51
CA GLU A 39 5.45 -18.29 -9.72
C GLU A 39 5.73 -17.03 -10.55
N TYR A 40 4.71 -16.20 -10.75
CA TYR A 40 4.88 -14.93 -11.45
C TYR A 40 5.79 -13.96 -10.71
N ALA A 41 5.76 -13.93 -9.37
CA ALA A 41 6.68 -13.13 -8.58
C ALA A 41 8.13 -13.56 -8.79
N TYR A 42 8.43 -14.86 -8.81
CA TYR A 42 9.79 -15.34 -9.08
C TYR A 42 10.29 -14.90 -10.46
N ASN A 43 9.47 -15.05 -11.51
CA ASN A 43 9.83 -14.59 -12.86
C ASN A 43 10.13 -13.08 -12.90
N VAL A 44 9.36 -12.27 -12.17
CA VAL A 44 9.59 -10.83 -12.06
C VAL A 44 10.88 -10.53 -11.29
N LEU A 45 11.15 -11.27 -10.22
CA LEU A 45 12.32 -11.08 -9.37
C LEU A 45 13.62 -11.51 -10.06
N GLU A 46 13.61 -12.56 -10.87
CA GLU A 46 14.75 -12.92 -11.72
C GLU A 46 15.09 -11.79 -12.70
N ARG A 47 14.07 -11.17 -13.30
CA ARG A 47 14.28 -10.00 -14.14
C ARG A 47 14.80 -8.79 -13.35
N PHE A 48 14.30 -8.55 -12.13
CA PHE A 48 14.84 -7.51 -11.26
C PHE A 48 16.28 -7.79 -10.87
N LYS A 49 16.65 -9.06 -10.63
CA LYS A 49 18.04 -9.47 -10.40
C LYS A 49 18.93 -9.04 -11.56
N ASN A 50 18.52 -9.31 -12.81
CA ASN A 50 19.29 -8.90 -13.98
C ASN A 50 19.48 -7.37 -14.04
N ILE A 51 18.46 -6.59 -13.67
CA ILE A 51 18.59 -5.13 -13.61
C ILE A 51 19.56 -4.71 -12.50
N LEU A 52 19.46 -5.31 -11.31
CA LEU A 52 20.33 -5.03 -10.17
C LEU A 52 21.80 -5.38 -10.50
N ASP A 53 22.06 -6.53 -11.09
CA ASP A 53 23.41 -7.00 -11.45
C ASP A 53 24.08 -6.09 -12.50
N ASN A 54 23.29 -5.46 -13.38
CA ASN A 54 23.78 -4.51 -14.39
C ASN A 54 23.76 -3.05 -13.91
N SER A 55 23.27 -2.80 -12.70
CA SER A 55 23.19 -1.47 -12.11
C SER A 55 24.28 -1.31 -11.05
N LYS A 56 24.91 -0.13 -10.97
CA LYS A 56 25.91 0.18 -9.93
C LYS A 56 25.24 0.53 -8.60
N ILE A 57 24.42 -0.38 -8.07
CA ILE A 57 23.68 -0.19 -6.81
C ILE A 57 24.59 -0.44 -5.62
N SER A 58 24.73 0.55 -4.74
CA SER A 58 25.53 0.45 -3.51
C SER A 58 24.75 -0.07 -2.31
N SER A 59 23.42 0.03 -2.33
CA SER A 59 22.53 -0.41 -1.27
C SER A 59 21.21 -0.93 -1.86
N CYS A 60 20.78 -2.10 -1.41
CA CYS A 60 19.52 -2.72 -1.82
C CYS A 60 18.75 -3.12 -0.56
N GLU A 61 17.48 -2.72 -0.48
CA GLU A 61 16.57 -3.19 0.55
C GLU A 61 15.43 -3.95 -0.13
N VAL A 62 15.21 -5.20 0.28
CA VAL A 62 14.10 -6.03 -0.16
C VAL A 62 13.10 -6.14 0.98
N ILE A 63 11.87 -5.69 0.73
CA ILE A 63 10.84 -5.57 1.75
C ILE A 63 9.65 -6.45 1.38
N ALA A 64 9.13 -7.18 2.36
CA ALA A 64 7.88 -7.92 2.26
C ALA A 64 6.89 -7.46 3.35
N THR A 65 5.59 -7.55 3.05
CA THR A 65 4.51 -6.97 3.85
C THR A 65 3.43 -8.00 4.20
N ALA A 66 2.24 -7.53 4.57
CA ALA A 66 1.10 -8.32 5.06
C ALA A 66 0.91 -9.72 4.44
N ALA A 67 0.91 -9.85 3.11
CA ALA A 67 0.65 -11.15 2.47
C ALA A 67 1.71 -12.20 2.82
N VAL A 68 2.99 -11.82 2.81
CA VAL A 68 4.11 -12.70 3.15
C VAL A 68 4.18 -12.89 4.67
N ARG A 69 3.98 -11.83 5.46
CA ARG A 69 4.01 -11.90 6.93
C ARG A 69 3.02 -12.93 7.49
N GLU A 70 1.85 -13.07 6.88
CA GLU A 70 0.77 -13.90 7.40
C GLU A 70 0.71 -15.32 6.81
N ALA A 71 1.42 -15.57 5.70
CA ALA A 71 1.34 -16.84 5.00
C ALA A 71 2.09 -17.96 5.75
N LYS A 72 1.48 -19.15 5.81
CA LYS A 72 2.08 -20.36 6.42
C LYS A 72 3.32 -20.84 5.65
N ASP A 73 3.37 -20.57 4.35
CA ASP A 73 4.47 -20.90 3.45
C ASP A 73 5.40 -19.72 3.14
N SER A 74 5.34 -18.69 3.97
CA SER A 74 6.19 -17.50 3.88
C SER A 74 7.68 -17.82 3.89
N LYS A 75 8.12 -18.77 4.73
CA LYS A 75 9.53 -19.17 4.82
C LYS A 75 10.07 -19.69 3.49
N GLU A 76 9.36 -20.63 2.86
CA GLU A 76 9.76 -21.19 1.57
C GLU A 76 9.84 -20.10 0.49
N PHE A 77 8.86 -19.20 0.47
CA PHE A 77 8.86 -18.06 -0.44
C PHE A 77 10.05 -17.12 -0.20
N ILE A 78 10.30 -16.74 1.05
CA ILE A 78 11.40 -15.86 1.44
C ILE A 78 12.73 -16.49 1.05
N ASP A 79 12.98 -17.74 1.43
CA ASP A 79 14.24 -18.44 1.14
C ASP A 79 14.52 -18.43 -0.37
N LYS A 80 13.49 -18.64 -1.20
CA LYS A 80 13.62 -18.59 -2.66
C LYS A 80 13.87 -17.17 -3.19
N VAL A 81 13.21 -16.16 -2.64
CA VAL A 81 13.45 -14.75 -3.01
C VAL A 81 14.87 -14.32 -2.66
N GLU A 82 15.35 -14.69 -1.46
CA GLU A 82 16.72 -14.39 -1.02
C GLU A 82 17.76 -15.07 -1.91
N GLN A 83 17.50 -16.30 -2.36
CA GLN A 83 18.34 -16.99 -3.35
C GLN A 83 18.36 -16.28 -4.70
N ILE A 84 17.20 -15.85 -5.22
CA ILE A 84 17.11 -15.16 -6.51
C ILE A 84 17.85 -13.83 -6.46
N LEU A 85 17.60 -13.01 -5.44
CA LEU A 85 18.13 -11.65 -5.37
C LEU A 85 19.53 -11.58 -4.76
N ASN A 86 19.98 -12.63 -4.07
CA ASN A 86 21.15 -12.61 -3.19
C ASN A 86 21.10 -11.44 -2.18
N GLN A 87 19.91 -11.21 -1.61
CA GLN A 87 19.61 -10.13 -0.67
C GLN A 87 18.67 -10.65 0.40
N LYS A 88 18.82 -10.17 1.64
CA LYS A 88 17.89 -10.53 2.72
C LYS A 88 16.54 -9.86 2.51
N VAL A 89 15.46 -10.60 2.78
CA VAL A 89 14.10 -10.06 2.78
C VAL A 89 13.75 -9.58 4.19
N ASN A 90 13.49 -8.29 4.32
CA ASN A 90 12.95 -7.72 5.54
C ASN A 90 11.42 -7.79 5.53
N VAL A 91 10.85 -8.65 6.38
CA VAL A 91 9.39 -8.75 6.55
C VAL A 91 8.96 -7.73 7.59
N LEU A 92 8.31 -6.66 7.16
CA LEU A 92 7.83 -5.62 8.06
C LEU A 92 6.67 -6.13 8.89
N THR A 93 6.55 -5.63 10.11
CA THR A 93 5.31 -5.61 10.89
C THR A 93 4.33 -4.57 10.34
N GLY A 94 3.06 -4.68 10.71
CA GLY A 94 2.07 -3.67 10.34
C GLY A 94 2.41 -2.27 10.87
N GLU A 95 3.00 -2.19 12.07
CA GLU A 95 3.43 -0.92 12.65
C GLU A 95 4.62 -0.30 11.92
N GLU A 96 5.54 -1.10 11.40
CA GLU A 96 6.66 -0.61 10.57
C GLU A 96 6.17 -0.16 9.20
N GLU A 97 5.17 -0.84 8.61
CA GLU A 97 4.53 -0.36 7.38
C GLU A 97 3.85 1.00 7.60
N ALA A 98 3.05 1.13 8.66
CA ALA A 98 2.39 2.40 9.00
C ALA A 98 3.41 3.53 9.24
N GLU A 99 4.54 3.22 9.87
CA GLU A 99 5.63 4.16 10.11
C GLU A 99 6.33 4.59 8.83
N ARG A 100 6.71 3.66 7.96
CA ARG A 100 7.37 3.98 6.68
C ARG A 100 6.45 4.78 5.77
N SER A 101 5.16 4.45 5.70
CA SER A 101 4.19 5.22 4.92
C SER A 101 4.00 6.63 5.49
N ALA A 102 4.04 6.78 6.82
CA ALA A 102 4.02 8.08 7.47
C ALA A 102 5.27 8.92 7.17
N LEU A 103 6.46 8.31 7.23
CA LEU A 103 7.72 8.97 6.88
C LEU A 103 7.73 9.44 5.42
N GLY A 104 7.19 8.64 4.49
CA GLY A 104 7.04 9.05 3.09
C GLY A 104 6.11 10.26 2.89
N VAL A 105 5.06 10.39 3.71
CA VAL A 105 4.21 11.60 3.69
C VAL A 105 4.93 12.79 4.33
N ILE A 106 5.60 12.58 5.46
CA ILE A 106 6.37 13.65 6.14
C ILE A 106 7.48 14.20 5.22
N SER A 107 8.13 13.35 4.42
CA SER A 107 9.16 13.80 3.49
C SER A 107 8.60 14.56 2.27
N GLY A 108 7.36 14.24 1.86
CA GLY A 108 6.73 14.84 0.69
C GLY A 108 5.86 16.08 0.95
N PHE A 109 5.55 16.41 2.20
CA PHE A 109 4.67 17.51 2.58
C PHE A 109 5.28 18.36 3.70
N GLU A 110 5.47 19.66 3.45
CA GLU A 110 5.88 20.59 4.49
C GLU A 110 4.82 20.67 5.59
N LYS A 111 5.23 20.57 6.86
CA LYS A 111 4.34 20.69 8.04
C LYS A 111 3.14 19.74 7.99
N ALA A 112 3.33 18.52 7.48
CA ALA A 112 2.28 17.52 7.42
C ALA A 112 1.57 17.33 8.79
N ASP A 113 0.26 17.53 8.79
CA ASP A 113 -0.62 17.38 9.95
C ASP A 113 -1.92 16.71 9.49
N GLY A 114 -2.07 15.43 9.84
CA GLY A 114 -3.25 14.66 9.48
C GLY A 114 -3.15 13.18 9.85
N ILE A 115 -3.95 12.38 9.17
CA ILE A 115 -3.87 10.92 9.21
C ILE A 115 -3.34 10.43 7.87
N VAL A 116 -2.34 9.56 7.89
CA VAL A 116 -1.88 8.80 6.73
C VAL A 116 -2.68 7.51 6.66
N ALA A 117 -3.21 7.18 5.49
CA ALA A 117 -3.96 5.95 5.22
C ALA A 117 -3.37 5.24 4.00
N ASP A 118 -2.56 4.20 4.25
CA ASP A 118 -1.99 3.37 3.20
C ASP A 118 -2.85 2.14 2.95
N LEU A 119 -3.50 2.09 1.79
CA LEU A 119 -4.36 0.97 1.42
C LEU A 119 -3.61 -0.01 0.49
N GLY A 120 -3.23 -1.13 1.09
CA GLY A 120 -2.63 -2.27 0.41
C GLY A 120 -3.64 -3.32 -0.06
N GLY A 121 -3.11 -4.45 -0.54
CA GLY A 121 -3.89 -5.63 -0.91
C GLY A 121 -4.36 -6.43 0.31
N GLY A 122 -3.52 -6.54 1.34
CA GLY A 122 -3.78 -7.35 2.55
C GLY A 122 -4.28 -6.54 3.75
N SER A 123 -3.86 -5.29 3.88
CA SER A 123 -4.14 -4.45 5.05
C SER A 123 -4.38 -2.99 4.69
N LEU A 124 -4.83 -2.23 5.70
CA LEU A 124 -4.86 -0.77 5.72
C LEU A 124 -4.04 -0.31 6.92
N GLU A 125 -3.02 0.48 6.67
CA GLU A 125 -2.19 1.10 7.70
C GLU A 125 -2.63 2.54 7.94
N LEU A 126 -2.74 2.91 9.20
CA LEU A 126 -3.10 4.24 9.65
C LEU A 126 -2.01 4.82 10.52
N ALA A 127 -1.66 6.09 10.31
CA ALA A 127 -0.73 6.80 11.17
C ALA A 127 -1.16 8.26 11.39
N ARG A 128 -1.19 8.70 12.65
CA ARG A 128 -1.38 10.11 13.00
C ARG A 128 -0.03 10.82 12.90
N ILE A 129 0.08 11.84 12.04
CA ILE A 129 1.31 12.64 11.90
C ILE A 129 1.06 14.10 12.24
N LYS A 130 1.91 14.71 13.06
CA LYS A 130 1.84 16.14 13.40
C LYS A 130 3.23 16.72 13.58
N SER A 131 3.51 17.84 12.91
CA SER A 131 4.77 18.58 13.07
C SER A 131 6.00 17.69 12.84
N GLY A 132 5.96 16.85 11.80
CA GLY A 132 7.04 15.91 11.45
C GLY A 132 7.19 14.70 12.39
N LYS A 133 6.27 14.50 13.33
CA LYS A 133 6.28 13.36 14.26
C LYS A 133 5.12 12.43 14.01
N ILE A 134 5.35 11.14 14.21
CA ILE A 134 4.33 10.09 14.20
C ILE A 134 3.83 9.92 15.65
N LEU A 135 2.54 10.12 15.88
CA LEU A 135 1.94 10.10 17.22
C LEU A 135 1.28 8.76 17.55
N ASN A 136 0.59 8.17 16.57
CA ASN A 136 -0.12 6.92 16.72
C ASN A 136 -0.04 6.13 15.42
N LYS A 137 -0.10 4.80 15.54
CA LYS A 137 -0.09 3.86 14.42
C LYS A 137 -1.22 2.84 14.64
N ALA A 138 -1.73 2.27 13.56
CA ALA A 138 -2.65 1.13 13.59
C ALA A 138 -2.57 0.37 12.27
N THR A 139 -2.84 -0.93 12.33
CA THR A 139 -2.96 -1.80 11.16
C THR A 139 -4.30 -2.50 11.23
N LEU A 140 -5.04 -2.46 10.12
CA LEU A 140 -6.38 -3.05 10.01
C LEU A 140 -6.41 -4.10 8.89
N PRO A 141 -7.15 -5.20 9.06
CA PRO A 141 -7.31 -6.23 8.04
C PRO A 141 -8.35 -5.78 6.96
N LEU A 142 -8.10 -4.63 6.34
CA LEU A 142 -9.01 -3.96 5.40
C LEU A 142 -8.41 -3.81 3.99
N GLY A 143 -7.41 -4.60 3.63
CA GLY A 143 -6.83 -4.58 2.29
C GLY A 143 -7.82 -4.98 1.19
N VAL A 144 -7.62 -4.44 -0.02
CA VAL A 144 -8.60 -4.60 -1.11
C VAL A 144 -8.79 -6.05 -1.55
N LEU A 145 -7.70 -6.82 -1.67
CA LEU A 145 -7.78 -8.23 -2.06
C LEU A 145 -8.44 -9.05 -0.96
N ARG A 146 -8.09 -8.76 0.30
CA ARG A 146 -8.71 -9.39 1.46
C ARG A 146 -10.22 -9.21 1.48
N LEU A 147 -10.68 -7.97 1.29
CA LEU A 147 -12.11 -7.65 1.26
C LEU A 147 -12.83 -8.30 0.07
N MET A 148 -12.19 -8.40 -1.10
CA MET A 148 -12.75 -9.07 -2.27
C MET A 148 -12.89 -10.59 -2.08
N ASN A 149 -11.98 -11.20 -1.31
CA ASN A 149 -11.91 -12.64 -1.17
C ASN A 149 -12.82 -13.24 -0.09
N GLN A 150 -13.40 -12.42 0.80
CA GLN A 150 -14.35 -12.87 1.81
C GLN A 150 -15.74 -13.14 1.18
N PRO A 151 -16.11 -14.41 0.89
CA PRO A 151 -17.25 -14.73 0.02
C PRO A 151 -18.63 -14.57 0.69
N LYS A 152 -18.71 -14.12 1.95
CA LYS A 152 -19.95 -14.13 2.76
C LYS A 152 -20.62 -12.77 3.01
N LYS A 153 -20.17 -11.68 2.37
CA LYS A 153 -20.67 -10.33 2.69
C LYS A 153 -21.20 -9.62 1.45
N ARG A 154 -22.53 -9.68 1.22
CA ARG A 154 -23.27 -8.66 0.44
C ARG A 154 -22.73 -7.28 0.82
N GLN A 155 -22.63 -6.31 -0.11
CA GLN A 155 -22.11 -4.94 0.12
C GLN A 155 -22.48 -4.35 1.50
N LYS A 156 -23.72 -4.53 1.98
CA LYS A 156 -24.19 -4.08 3.31
C LYS A 156 -23.36 -4.61 4.50
N LYS A 157 -22.81 -5.82 4.44
CA LYS A 157 -22.00 -6.42 5.51
C LYS A 157 -20.53 -5.97 5.46
N VAL A 158 -20.02 -5.57 4.29
CA VAL A 158 -18.64 -5.05 4.16
C VAL A 158 -18.53 -3.69 4.85
N GLY A 159 -19.49 -2.80 4.64
CA GLY A 159 -19.54 -1.50 5.34
C GLY A 159 -19.56 -1.66 6.87
N LYS A 160 -20.41 -2.57 7.40
CA LYS A 160 -20.43 -2.86 8.84
C LYS A 160 -19.08 -3.37 9.36
N PHE A 161 -18.43 -4.28 8.63
CA PHE A 161 -17.12 -4.80 9.00
C PHE A 161 -16.05 -3.70 9.02
N ILE A 162 -15.98 -2.87 7.97
CA ILE A 162 -15.06 -1.72 7.92
C ILE A 162 -15.30 -0.79 9.11
N MET A 163 -16.55 -0.44 9.41
CA MET A 163 -16.89 0.42 10.55
C MET A 163 -16.47 -0.20 11.89
N THR A 164 -16.67 -1.51 12.06
CA THR A 164 -16.22 -2.22 13.27
C THR A 164 -14.70 -2.16 13.41
N GLU A 165 -13.95 -2.50 12.37
CA GLU A 165 -12.47 -2.46 12.41
C GLU A 165 -11.94 -1.05 12.68
N ILE A 166 -12.52 -0.02 12.03
CA ILE A 166 -12.15 1.39 12.28
C ILE A 166 -12.47 1.80 13.72
N SER A 167 -13.62 1.37 14.26
CA SER A 167 -14.02 1.71 15.63
C SER A 167 -13.11 1.11 16.70
N ASN A 168 -12.40 0.02 16.38
CA ASN A 168 -11.42 -0.60 17.28
C ASN A 168 -10.16 0.26 17.45
N VAL A 169 -9.93 1.25 16.56
CA VAL A 169 -8.78 2.17 16.66
C VAL A 169 -9.14 3.33 17.58
N SER A 170 -8.89 3.15 18.88
CA SER A 170 -9.35 4.05 19.96
C SER A 170 -8.89 5.51 19.82
N TRP A 171 -7.77 5.78 19.15
CA TRP A 171 -7.24 7.13 18.96
C TRP A 171 -7.91 7.88 17.80
N LEU A 172 -8.53 7.19 16.83
CA LEU A 172 -9.19 7.84 15.70
C LEU A 172 -10.37 8.71 16.14
N SER A 173 -11.21 8.21 17.04
CA SER A 173 -12.39 8.94 17.55
C SER A 173 -12.03 10.21 18.33
N LYS A 174 -10.83 10.26 18.89
CA LYS A 174 -10.30 11.40 19.65
C LYS A 174 -9.50 12.38 18.79
N THR A 175 -9.20 12.00 17.55
CA THR A 175 -8.35 12.76 16.65
C THR A 175 -9.19 13.69 15.79
N LYS A 176 -9.01 15.00 15.97
CA LYS A 176 -9.54 16.02 15.05
C LYS A 176 -8.43 16.44 14.10
N VAL A 177 -8.58 16.12 12.82
CA VAL A 177 -7.65 16.49 11.75
C VAL A 177 -8.42 16.99 10.53
N HIS A 178 -7.74 17.81 9.73
CA HIS A 178 -8.29 18.34 8.48
C HIS A 178 -7.82 17.56 7.24
N ASN A 179 -6.68 16.85 7.36
CA ASN A 179 -6.06 16.15 6.24
C ASN A 179 -6.08 14.64 6.42
N LEU A 180 -6.44 13.94 5.35
CA LEU A 180 -6.26 12.50 5.17
C LEU A 180 -5.33 12.28 3.98
N TYR A 181 -4.12 11.81 4.23
CA TYR A 181 -3.12 11.52 3.20
C TYR A 181 -3.32 10.10 2.69
N LEU A 182 -3.67 9.98 1.40
CA LEU A 182 -3.98 8.71 0.77
C LEU A 182 -2.74 8.09 0.13
N VAL A 183 -2.26 6.97 0.68
CA VAL A 183 -1.09 6.23 0.20
C VAL A 183 -1.53 4.86 -0.35
N GLY A 184 -0.80 4.34 -1.32
CA GLY A 184 -1.06 3.01 -1.87
C GLY A 184 -1.60 3.00 -3.30
N GLY A 185 -1.63 1.80 -3.91
CA GLY A 185 -1.95 1.65 -5.33
C GLY A 185 -3.41 1.93 -5.68
N THR A 186 -4.33 1.53 -4.80
CA THR A 186 -5.78 1.63 -5.02
C THR A 186 -6.23 3.09 -5.09
N TRP A 187 -5.84 3.90 -4.10
CA TRP A 187 -6.16 5.33 -4.08
C TRP A 187 -5.59 6.06 -5.28
N ARG A 188 -4.34 5.75 -5.65
CA ARG A 188 -3.70 6.35 -6.81
C ARG A 188 -4.42 6.00 -8.12
N ALA A 189 -4.89 4.77 -8.28
CA ALA A 189 -5.65 4.37 -9.47
C ALA A 189 -6.98 5.12 -9.56
N TRP A 190 -7.71 5.24 -8.45
CA TRP A 190 -8.94 6.01 -8.37
C TRP A 190 -8.71 7.50 -8.71
N LEU A 191 -7.74 8.14 -8.07
CA LEU A 191 -7.45 9.56 -8.28
C LEU A 191 -6.94 9.85 -9.70
N LYS A 192 -6.16 8.95 -10.31
CA LYS A 192 -5.80 9.05 -11.74
C LYS A 192 -7.02 9.00 -12.65
N ALA A 193 -7.95 8.07 -12.38
CA ALA A 193 -9.21 8.00 -13.13
C ALA A 193 -10.02 9.29 -12.97
N ARG A 194 -10.05 9.87 -11.77
CA ARG A 194 -10.69 11.18 -11.54
C ARG A 194 -10.04 12.29 -12.38
N ILE A 195 -8.72 12.48 -12.28
CA ILE A 195 -7.96 13.48 -13.06
C ILE A 195 -8.29 13.39 -14.56
N PHE A 196 -8.32 12.16 -15.09
CA PHE A 196 -8.66 11.91 -16.48
C PHE A 196 -10.11 12.26 -16.80
N LEU A 197 -11.07 11.79 -15.99
CA LEU A 197 -12.50 11.98 -16.23
C LEU A 197 -12.97 13.43 -16.04
N SER A 198 -12.35 14.19 -15.14
CA SER A 198 -12.64 15.61 -14.92
C SER A 198 -11.92 16.52 -15.90
N LYS A 199 -11.06 15.97 -16.78
CA LYS A 199 -10.17 16.73 -17.67
C LYS A 199 -9.34 17.76 -16.89
N TYR A 200 -8.84 17.34 -15.72
CA TYR A 200 -8.06 18.22 -14.86
C TYR A 200 -6.77 18.66 -15.60
N PRO A 201 -6.39 19.95 -15.55
CA PRO A 201 -5.34 20.49 -16.42
C PRO A 201 -3.94 19.95 -16.11
N LEU A 202 -3.72 19.40 -14.92
CA LEU A 202 -2.43 18.84 -14.50
C LEU A 202 -2.51 17.33 -14.30
N ASN A 203 -1.74 16.57 -15.09
CA ASN A 203 -1.65 15.12 -14.92
C ASN A 203 -0.61 14.73 -13.84
N ILE A 204 -0.70 15.38 -12.67
CA ILE A 204 0.20 15.17 -11.54
C ILE A 204 -0.62 14.69 -10.35
N LEU A 205 -0.23 13.54 -9.81
CA LEU A 205 -0.94 12.90 -8.70
C LEU A 205 -0.40 13.31 -7.33
N HIS A 206 0.90 13.61 -7.24
CA HIS A 206 1.52 14.01 -5.99
C HIS A 206 0.91 15.35 -5.52
N GLN A 207 0.44 15.37 -4.27
CA GLN A 207 -0.29 16.49 -3.66
C GLN A 207 -1.61 16.88 -4.36
N TYR A 208 -2.17 16.03 -5.24
CA TYR A 208 -3.52 16.25 -5.74
C TYR A 208 -4.53 16.12 -4.61
N THR A 209 -5.34 17.16 -4.40
CA THR A 209 -6.31 17.26 -3.31
C THR A 209 -7.74 17.26 -3.83
N ILE A 210 -8.65 16.67 -3.04
CA ILE A 210 -10.09 16.70 -3.27
C ILE A 210 -10.79 16.93 -1.92
N SER A 211 -11.99 17.50 -1.95
CA SER A 211 -12.80 17.66 -0.75
C SER A 211 -13.43 16.33 -0.30
N PRO A 212 -13.84 16.19 0.98
CA PRO A 212 -14.59 15.02 1.45
C PRO A 212 -15.90 14.78 0.68
N GLU A 213 -16.57 15.85 0.25
CA GLU A 213 -17.79 15.79 -0.55
C GLU A 213 -17.52 15.23 -1.94
N GLU A 214 -16.47 15.71 -2.62
CA GLU A 214 -16.04 15.19 -3.91
C GLU A 214 -15.65 13.71 -3.83
N ALA A 215 -14.88 13.34 -2.80
CA ALA A 215 -14.51 11.95 -2.53
C ALA A 215 -15.73 11.05 -2.34
N SER A 216 -16.73 11.53 -1.59
CA SER A 216 -17.97 10.79 -1.32
C SER A 216 -18.81 10.61 -2.59
N GLN A 217 -18.92 11.65 -3.43
CA GLN A 217 -19.61 11.58 -4.71
C GLN A 217 -18.95 10.55 -5.65
N ASP A 218 -17.62 10.53 -5.70
CA ASP A 218 -16.88 9.55 -6.47
C ASP A 218 -17.14 8.12 -5.98
N CYS A 219 -17.11 7.88 -4.67
CA CYS A 219 -17.42 6.58 -4.07
C CYS A 219 -18.83 6.08 -4.46
N VAL A 220 -19.83 6.96 -4.46
CA VAL A 220 -21.19 6.62 -4.94
C VAL A 220 -21.18 6.30 -6.42
N ARG A 221 -20.51 7.12 -7.25
CA ARG A 221 -20.42 6.91 -8.70
C ARG A 221 -19.74 5.58 -9.06
N PHE A 222 -18.65 5.22 -8.39
CA PHE A 222 -17.90 4.00 -8.68
C PHE A 222 -18.55 2.74 -8.09
N SER A 223 -19.33 2.86 -7.01
CA SER A 223 -20.06 1.72 -6.43
C SER A 223 -21.38 1.39 -7.14
N THR A 224 -21.98 2.36 -7.84
CA THR A 224 -23.29 2.21 -8.52
C THR A 224 -23.19 1.90 -10.01
N LYS A 225 -22.03 2.12 -10.64
CA LYS A 225 -21.81 1.71 -12.03
C LYS A 225 -21.83 0.19 -12.13
N LYS A 226 -22.93 -0.36 -12.66
CA LYS A 226 -22.96 -1.72 -13.22
C LYS A 226 -21.90 -1.79 -14.32
N LYS A 227 -21.11 -2.86 -14.30
CA LYS A 227 -20.23 -3.24 -15.42
C LYS A 227 -21.04 -3.38 -16.70
#